data_AF-A0A6J8EU18-F1
#
_entry.id   AF-A0A6J8EU18-F1
#
_cell.length_a   1.000
_cell.length_b   1.000
_cell.length_c   1.000
_cell.angle_alpha   90.00
_cell.angle_beta   90.00
_cell.angle_gamma   90.00
#
_symmetry.space_group_name_H-M   'P 1'
#
loop_
_entity.id
_entity.type
_entity.pdbx_description
1 polymer ?
#
loop_
_entity_poly.entity_id
_entity_poly.type
_entity_poly.pdbx_seq_one_letter_code
_entity_poly.pdbx_strand_id
1 'polypeptide(L)'
;MAVCSPGQDITVDYLRHMCISNLEDEQILESLSTSSRELHRFTNSAELTNEATEILIHLVACASRVELQSSRQKVLQLLQTMTESPILNNSGAKLLIMNSSSCKNYHSYQCLLVDFLSILQKLNAIIPSAVDTPQKIGLVTLLQKQIKGYDDLKNNQQLLEDIDELQSCLIRKLTERAETARNLKKKETISEDKLKPPDDFRCLSVMPEADDMLYQTIFLRRNKAKGGYNDLDHYLDVQFRLYREDCIIPLREVYEEFITKDKENQRFRLESGRIYRDVKIQRATSTSLDHGEVFIIQLDDEHRQRIRWNNAKRLIFGSVLLLSFDRFKSLLFALVSDSKPDEMRDTGTFKIKIFRTRPNQQIPRETPGILLEATSAYFEAYHHVLTALQSIEEDTLPFQQYIVHCNSSVDMPNYLAIDPDVRFDLRSILSINQVKNELSESSEEDLDDLLVALTNHVQRSAIKEKKMEKPDVEKHMIKVTDTNRWPSAEELGMDESQRAAYISALTKEFVLIQGPPGTGKTYIGLQIAKTLLHNKDKWKITRDYDPVWERLFEKKQCILIVCYTNHALDQLLKESLDSFQREN
;
A
#
# COMPACT_ATOMS: atom_id res chain seq x y z
N MET A 1 41.45 2.68 31.78
CA MET A 1 40.11 3.21 32.14
C MET A 1 39.98 4.61 31.58
N ALA A 2 39.23 4.75 30.49
CA ALA A 2 38.54 5.97 30.11
C ALA A 2 37.30 5.50 29.32
N VAL A 3 36.17 5.39 30.01
CA VAL A 3 34.88 5.09 29.40
C VAL A 3 34.47 6.36 28.64
N CYS A 4 34.23 6.25 27.33
CA CYS A 4 33.89 7.36 26.46
C CYS A 4 32.55 8.01 26.86
N SER A 5 32.52 9.34 26.86
CA SER A 5 31.30 10.14 27.01
C SER A 5 30.52 10.15 25.69
N PRO A 6 29.18 10.05 25.70
CA PRO A 6 28.37 10.22 24.49
C PRO A 6 28.44 11.67 23.98
N GLY A 7 28.83 11.86 22.72
CA GLY A 7 28.83 13.17 22.03
C GLY A 7 30.21 13.76 21.65
N GLN A 8 31.23 12.93 21.42
CA GLN A 8 32.49 13.39 20.80
C GLN A 8 32.40 13.33 19.28
N ASP A 9 32.64 14.46 18.60
CA ASP A 9 32.73 14.49 17.13
C ASP A 9 33.81 13.52 16.63
N ILE A 10 33.44 12.66 15.67
CA ILE A 10 34.39 11.77 14.99
C ILE A 10 35.34 12.62 14.15
N THR A 11 36.61 12.64 14.55
CA THR A 11 37.70 13.33 13.85
C THR A 11 38.78 12.34 13.41
N VAL A 12 39.67 12.75 12.50
CA VAL A 12 40.80 11.92 12.06
C VAL A 12 41.68 11.49 13.24
N ASP A 13 41.91 12.37 14.21
CA ASP A 13 42.71 12.07 15.40
C ASP A 13 42.03 11.07 16.35
N TYR A 14 40.70 11.11 16.45
CA TYR A 14 39.91 10.11 17.17
C TYR A 14 40.04 8.72 16.52
N LEU A 15 39.93 8.64 15.20
CA LEU A 15 40.10 7.39 14.45
C LEU A 15 41.53 6.85 14.57
N ARG A 16 42.56 7.72 14.51
CA ARG A 16 43.96 7.35 14.75
C ARG A 16 44.16 6.77 16.15
N HIS A 17 43.59 7.40 17.18
CA HIS A 17 43.71 6.93 18.55
C HIS A 17 43.08 5.54 18.75
N MET A 18 41.93 5.24 18.13
CA MET A 18 41.35 3.90 18.13
C MET A 18 42.25 2.85 17.44
N CYS A 19 42.91 3.22 16.35
CA CYS A 19 43.81 2.31 15.64
C CYS A 19 45.10 2.01 16.42
N ILE A 20 45.64 2.99 17.18
CA ILE A 20 46.88 2.85 17.96
C ILE A 20 46.64 2.13 19.29
N SER A 21 45.42 2.15 19.81
CA SER A 21 45.10 1.63 21.16
C SER A 21 44.90 0.11 21.25
N ASN A 22 45.08 -0.66 20.15
CA ASN A 22 44.92 -2.13 20.12
C ASN A 22 43.62 -2.61 20.82
N LEU A 23 42.51 -1.93 20.54
CA LEU A 23 41.19 -2.31 21.06
C LEU A 23 40.73 -3.65 20.47
N GLU A 24 39.96 -4.42 21.24
CA GLU A 24 39.33 -5.65 20.74
C GLU A 24 38.23 -5.31 19.70
N ASP A 25 38.01 -6.20 18.72
CA ASP A 25 37.05 -5.99 17.62
C ASP A 25 35.64 -5.62 18.11
N GLU A 26 35.22 -6.13 19.28
CA GLU A 26 33.93 -5.82 19.90
C GLU A 26 33.86 -4.38 20.45
N GLN A 27 34.96 -3.88 21.02
CA GLN A 27 35.05 -2.50 21.53
C GLN A 27 35.07 -1.48 20.38
N ILE A 28 35.68 -1.85 19.25
CA ILE A 28 35.65 -1.07 18.00
C ILE A 28 34.22 -0.98 17.47
N LEU A 29 33.52 -2.12 17.41
CA LEU A 29 32.12 -2.17 16.97
C LEU A 29 31.19 -1.34 17.88
N GLU A 30 31.38 -1.42 19.18
CA GLU A 30 30.60 -0.65 20.15
C GLU A 30 30.83 0.86 20.01
N SER A 31 32.08 1.29 19.85
CA SER A 31 32.41 2.70 19.66
C SER A 31 31.84 3.26 18.35
N LEU A 32 31.99 2.53 17.24
CA LEU A 32 31.48 2.96 15.93
C LEU A 32 29.95 2.93 15.83
N SER A 33 29.28 1.98 16.50
CA SER A 33 27.81 1.90 16.49
C SER A 33 27.15 2.98 17.36
N THR A 34 27.75 3.31 18.51
CA THR A 34 27.23 4.35 19.41
C THR A 34 27.23 5.73 18.75
N SER A 35 28.20 6.00 17.88
CA SER A 35 28.32 7.25 17.10
C SER A 35 27.88 7.13 15.63
N SER A 36 26.96 6.22 15.28
CA SER A 36 26.55 5.98 13.88
C SER A 36 26.10 7.23 13.10
N ARG A 37 25.41 8.17 13.75
CA ARG A 37 24.97 9.45 13.13
C ARG A 37 26.15 10.38 12.81
N GLU A 38 27.12 10.45 13.72
CA GLU A 38 28.33 11.24 13.55
C GLU A 38 29.22 10.59 12.47
N LEU A 39 29.28 9.26 12.42
CA LEU A 39 29.99 8.51 11.38
C LEU A 39 29.38 8.75 10.00
N HIS A 40 28.06 8.71 9.88
CA HIS A 40 27.39 9.04 8.62
C HIS A 40 27.66 10.50 8.18
N ARG A 41 27.71 11.44 9.13
CA ARG A 41 28.03 12.85 8.84
C ARG A 41 29.49 13.02 8.41
N PHE A 42 30.42 12.36 9.09
CA PHE A 42 31.85 12.42 8.80
C PHE A 42 32.20 11.78 7.45
N THR A 43 31.63 10.62 7.15
CA THR A 43 31.89 9.91 5.88
C THR A 43 31.37 10.66 4.65
N ASN A 44 30.39 11.54 4.81
CA ASN A 44 29.83 12.38 3.74
C ASN A 44 30.37 13.82 3.75
N SER A 45 31.29 14.16 4.65
CA SER A 45 31.87 15.50 4.73
C SER A 45 32.99 15.70 3.69
N ALA A 46 33.28 16.96 3.37
CA ALA A 46 34.45 17.32 2.56
C ALA A 46 35.80 17.07 3.28
N GLU A 47 35.76 16.72 4.57
CA GLU A 47 36.92 16.45 5.43
C GLU A 47 37.39 14.98 5.36
N LEU A 48 36.72 14.14 4.56
CA LEU A 48 37.14 12.76 4.32
C LEU A 48 38.45 12.73 3.52
N THR A 49 39.57 12.77 4.23
CA THR A 49 40.91 12.62 3.66
C THR A 49 41.18 11.16 3.25
N ASN A 50 42.15 10.95 2.36
CA ASN A 50 42.62 9.60 2.02
C ASN A 50 43.04 8.83 3.30
N GLU A 51 43.68 9.54 4.22
CA GLU A 51 44.12 9.01 5.50
C GLU A 51 42.96 8.54 6.39
N ALA A 52 41.90 9.35 6.51
CA ALA A 52 40.70 8.97 7.25
C ALA A 52 40.01 7.75 6.62
N THR A 53 40.00 7.70 5.28
CA THR A 53 39.41 6.58 4.52
C THR A 53 40.18 5.28 4.75
N GLU A 54 41.53 5.33 4.78
CA GLU A 54 42.38 4.18 5.10
C GLU A 54 42.06 3.61 6.49
N ILE A 55 42.01 4.46 7.51
CA ILE A 55 41.75 4.03 8.90
C ILE A 55 40.33 3.46 9.02
N LEU A 56 39.34 4.08 8.37
CA LEU A 56 37.95 3.60 8.40
C LEU A 56 37.79 2.22 7.74
N ILE A 57 38.46 1.96 6.62
CA ILE A 57 38.42 0.64 5.98
C ILE A 57 38.96 -0.43 6.95
N HIS A 58 40.07 -0.15 7.63
CA HIS A 58 40.63 -1.09 8.60
C HIS A 58 39.68 -1.37 9.78
N LEU A 59 39.21 -0.30 10.44
CA LEU A 59 38.35 -0.42 11.62
C LEU A 59 37.01 -1.11 11.29
N VAL A 60 36.43 -0.82 10.11
CA VAL A 60 35.21 -1.48 9.65
C VAL A 60 35.47 -2.94 9.32
N ALA A 61 36.61 -3.27 8.71
CA ALA A 61 36.97 -4.67 8.47
C ALA A 61 37.11 -5.44 9.79
N CYS A 62 37.79 -4.89 10.79
CA CYS A 62 37.89 -5.49 12.13
C CYS A 62 36.51 -5.64 12.78
N ALA A 63 35.69 -4.58 12.80
CA ALA A 63 34.34 -4.64 13.35
C ALA A 63 33.42 -5.64 12.63
N SER A 64 33.66 -5.89 11.33
CA SER A 64 32.88 -6.84 10.53
C SER A 64 33.21 -8.32 10.80
N ARG A 65 34.33 -8.61 11.49
CA ARG A 65 34.75 -9.96 11.90
C ARG A 65 34.00 -10.48 13.14
N VAL A 66 33.28 -9.62 13.86
CA VAL A 66 32.51 -10.01 15.05
C VAL A 66 31.29 -10.86 14.64
N GLU A 67 31.26 -12.14 15.06
CA GLU A 67 30.21 -13.11 14.69
C GLU A 67 29.16 -13.39 15.78
N LEU A 68 29.24 -12.70 16.93
CA LEU A 68 28.29 -12.86 18.03
C LEU A 68 26.86 -12.46 17.63
N GLN A 69 25.87 -13.32 17.95
CA GLN A 69 24.45 -13.07 17.63
C GLN A 69 23.91 -11.76 18.24
N SER A 70 24.38 -11.38 19.44
CA SER A 70 24.02 -10.13 20.13
C SER A 70 24.46 -8.88 19.37
N SER A 71 25.53 -8.96 18.58
CA SER A 71 26.16 -7.84 17.91
C SER A 71 25.80 -7.72 16.42
N ARG A 72 25.02 -8.68 15.88
CA ARG A 72 24.61 -8.74 14.46
C ARG A 72 23.87 -7.48 13.99
N GLN A 73 23.01 -6.91 14.82
CA GLN A 73 22.27 -5.69 14.48
C GLN A 73 23.18 -4.46 14.40
N LYS A 74 24.18 -4.37 15.30
CA LYS A 74 25.20 -3.30 15.28
C LYS A 74 26.06 -3.38 14.02
N VAL A 75 26.49 -4.58 13.62
CA VAL A 75 27.25 -4.81 12.37
C VAL A 75 26.41 -4.43 11.14
N LEU A 76 25.12 -4.77 11.12
CA LEU A 76 24.22 -4.44 10.01
C LEU A 76 24.06 -2.92 9.85
N GLN A 77 23.89 -2.19 10.95
CA GLN A 77 23.79 -0.73 10.95
C GLN A 77 25.09 -0.06 10.47
N LEU A 78 26.25 -0.56 10.90
CA LEU A 78 27.56 -0.07 10.43
C LEU A 78 27.73 -0.29 8.93
N LEU A 79 27.42 -1.50 8.44
CA LEU A 79 27.53 -1.83 7.01
C LEU A 79 26.57 -1.03 6.13
N GLN A 80 25.34 -0.76 6.58
CA GLN A 80 24.41 0.14 5.88
C GLN A 80 24.99 1.55 5.75
N THR A 81 25.54 2.09 6.84
CA THR A 81 26.19 3.41 6.84
C THR A 81 27.34 3.47 5.83
N MET A 82 28.12 2.40 5.72
CA MET A 82 29.21 2.31 4.73
C MET A 82 28.72 2.23 3.28
N THR A 83 27.57 1.60 3.03
CA THR A 83 27.00 1.51 1.67
C THR A 83 26.46 2.83 1.14
N GLU A 84 26.02 3.71 2.03
CA GLU A 84 25.53 5.07 1.72
C GLU A 84 26.70 6.06 1.57
N SER A 85 27.88 5.73 2.11
CA SER A 85 29.08 6.56 2.06
C SER A 85 29.84 6.49 0.71
N PRO A 86 30.67 7.49 0.38
CA PRO A 86 31.55 7.47 -0.79
C PRO A 86 32.74 6.49 -0.66
N ILE A 87 32.97 5.88 0.51
CA ILE A 87 34.12 4.99 0.79
C ILE A 87 34.06 3.73 -0.08
N LEU A 88 32.88 3.11 -0.20
CA LEU A 88 32.69 1.91 -1.04
C LEU A 88 32.36 2.23 -2.51
N ASN A 89 32.61 3.48 -2.93
CA ASN A 89 32.39 3.98 -4.28
C ASN A 89 33.64 4.75 -4.75
N ASN A 90 33.54 6.08 -4.86
CA ASN A 90 34.58 6.92 -5.47
C ASN A 90 35.86 7.03 -4.62
N SER A 91 35.73 7.15 -3.29
CA SER A 91 36.89 7.31 -2.41
C SER A 91 37.70 6.02 -2.30
N GLY A 92 37.03 4.86 -2.22
CA GLY A 92 37.67 3.55 -2.29
C GLY A 92 38.30 3.27 -3.65
N ALA A 93 37.61 3.61 -4.76
CA ALA A 93 38.21 3.50 -6.11
C ALA A 93 39.51 4.30 -6.22
N LYS A 94 39.51 5.54 -5.70
CA LYS A 94 40.67 6.43 -5.71
C LYS A 94 41.84 5.83 -4.92
N LEU A 95 41.58 5.26 -3.74
CA LEU A 95 42.60 4.57 -2.93
C LEU A 95 43.18 3.35 -3.65
N LEU A 96 42.35 2.57 -4.34
CA LEU A 96 42.79 1.39 -5.09
C LEU A 96 43.62 1.71 -6.33
N ILE A 97 43.52 2.94 -6.85
CA ILE A 97 44.31 3.43 -7.98
C ILE A 97 45.62 4.06 -7.50
N MET A 98 45.68 4.55 -6.26
CA MET A 98 46.86 5.19 -5.70
C MET A 98 47.95 4.16 -5.38
N ASN A 99 49.18 4.41 -5.84
CA ASN A 99 50.33 3.52 -5.60
C ASN A 99 50.65 3.40 -4.10
N SER A 100 51.26 2.27 -3.72
CA SER A 100 51.65 1.88 -2.35
C SER A 100 52.42 2.93 -1.53
N SER A 101 53.05 3.91 -2.17
CA SER A 101 53.80 4.99 -1.52
C SER A 101 52.94 6.08 -0.88
N SER A 102 51.61 6.02 -1.01
CA SER A 102 50.69 7.04 -0.48
C SER A 102 50.04 6.67 0.87
N CYS A 103 50.06 5.39 1.25
CA CYS A 103 49.46 4.91 2.50
C CYS A 103 50.45 5.05 3.66
N LYS A 104 50.17 5.92 4.61
CA LYS A 104 51.08 6.23 5.73
C LYS A 104 50.75 5.47 7.02
N ASN A 105 49.52 4.98 7.17
CA ASN A 105 49.01 4.44 8.44
C ASN A 105 48.73 2.94 8.43
N TYR A 106 48.89 2.27 7.29
CA TYR A 106 48.78 0.81 7.18
C TYR A 106 50.14 0.14 7.29
N HIS A 107 50.19 -1.09 7.84
CA HIS A 107 51.41 -1.89 7.88
C HIS A 107 51.90 -2.27 6.46
N SER A 108 50.97 -2.48 5.52
CA SER A 108 51.23 -2.69 4.09
C SER A 108 49.98 -2.37 3.27
N TYR A 109 50.15 -1.85 2.04
CA TYR A 109 49.06 -1.68 1.07
C TYR A 109 48.35 -3.02 0.77
N GLN A 110 49.07 -4.14 0.91
CA GLN A 110 48.49 -5.48 0.75
C GLN A 110 47.38 -5.76 1.78
N CYS A 111 47.53 -5.29 3.03
CA CYS A 111 46.52 -5.48 4.08
C CYS A 111 45.25 -4.67 3.78
N LEU A 112 45.38 -3.46 3.22
CA LEU A 112 44.24 -2.64 2.79
C LEU A 112 43.40 -3.36 1.73
N LEU A 113 44.05 -4.01 0.76
CA LEU A 113 43.37 -4.78 -0.29
C LEU A 113 42.57 -5.96 0.29
N VAL A 114 43.14 -6.67 1.27
CA VAL A 114 42.49 -7.78 1.96
C VAL A 114 41.29 -7.31 2.79
N ASP A 115 41.45 -6.23 3.55
CA ASP A 115 40.38 -5.68 4.39
C ASP A 115 39.21 -5.16 3.53
N PHE A 116 39.52 -4.53 2.40
CA PHE A 116 38.49 -4.07 1.45
C PHE A 116 37.71 -5.25 0.83
N LEU A 117 38.40 -6.34 0.48
CA LEU A 117 37.75 -7.56 0.00
C LEU A 117 36.83 -8.18 1.07
N SER A 118 37.31 -8.26 2.32
CA SER A 118 36.55 -8.82 3.44
C SER A 118 35.24 -8.07 3.67
N ILE A 119 35.27 -6.74 3.61
CA ILE A 119 34.06 -5.90 3.72
C ILE A 119 33.07 -6.21 2.60
N LEU A 120 33.53 -6.31 1.34
CA LEU A 120 32.65 -6.60 0.20
C LEU A 120 32.03 -8.00 0.27
N GLN A 121 32.79 -9.01 0.71
CA GLN A 121 32.28 -10.37 0.95
C GLN A 121 31.20 -10.37 2.04
N LYS A 122 31.47 -9.72 3.18
CA LYS A 122 30.50 -9.63 4.30
C LYS A 122 29.25 -8.85 3.90
N LEU A 123 29.39 -7.79 3.11
CA LEU A 123 28.26 -7.05 2.54
C LEU A 123 27.42 -7.90 1.60
N ASN A 124 28.02 -8.68 0.70
CA ASN A 124 27.28 -9.57 -0.19
C ASN A 124 26.55 -10.68 0.60
N ALA A 125 27.08 -11.11 1.74
CA ALA A 125 26.45 -12.12 2.60
C ALA A 125 25.26 -11.56 3.42
N ILE A 126 25.36 -10.32 3.94
CA ILE A 126 24.34 -9.73 4.82
C ILE A 126 23.32 -8.88 4.04
N ILE A 127 23.77 -8.11 3.04
CA ILE A 127 22.96 -7.18 2.24
C ILE A 127 23.27 -7.37 0.75
N PRO A 128 22.79 -8.45 0.11
CA PRO A 128 23.08 -8.76 -1.29
C PRO A 128 22.70 -7.64 -2.27
N SER A 129 21.63 -6.89 -1.97
CA SER A 129 21.11 -5.78 -2.78
C SER A 129 22.01 -4.55 -2.78
N ALA A 130 22.94 -4.43 -1.83
CA ALA A 130 23.82 -3.29 -1.76
C ALA A 130 25.01 -3.40 -2.72
N VAL A 131 25.43 -4.62 -3.10
CA VAL A 131 26.68 -4.86 -3.86
C VAL A 131 26.46 -5.05 -5.37
N ASP A 132 25.21 -5.24 -5.78
CA ASP A 132 24.83 -5.57 -7.16
C ASP A 132 24.82 -4.39 -8.16
N THR A 133 25.55 -3.30 -7.87
CA THR A 133 25.64 -2.13 -8.76
C THR A 133 26.84 -2.21 -9.71
N PRO A 134 26.77 -1.68 -10.95
CA PRO A 134 27.88 -1.69 -11.90
C PRO A 134 29.18 -1.05 -11.35
N GLN A 135 29.04 -0.04 -10.50
CA GLN A 135 30.15 0.66 -9.84
C GLN A 135 30.91 -0.27 -8.89
N LYS A 136 30.21 -1.08 -8.09
CA LYS A 136 30.80 -2.01 -7.13
C LYS A 136 31.44 -3.22 -7.81
N ILE A 137 30.91 -3.66 -8.96
CA ILE A 137 31.58 -4.67 -9.80
C ILE A 137 32.86 -4.12 -10.43
N GLY A 138 32.85 -2.85 -10.87
CA GLY A 138 34.04 -2.14 -11.33
C GLY A 138 35.13 -2.09 -10.24
N LEU A 139 34.73 -1.85 -8.99
CA LEU A 139 35.63 -1.88 -7.83
C LEU A 139 36.23 -3.27 -7.59
N VAL A 140 35.41 -4.34 -7.61
CA VAL A 140 35.90 -5.73 -7.48
C VAL A 140 36.90 -6.08 -8.58
N THR A 141 36.64 -5.64 -9.81
CA THR A 141 37.55 -5.87 -10.95
C THR A 141 38.87 -5.10 -10.77
N LEU A 142 38.81 -3.88 -10.23
CA LEU A 142 39.99 -3.08 -9.92
C LEU A 142 40.82 -3.71 -8.79
N LEU A 143 40.16 -4.17 -7.71
CA LEU A 143 40.78 -4.92 -6.61
C LEU A 143 41.50 -6.15 -7.11
N GLN A 144 40.82 -6.97 -7.93
CA GLN A 144 41.38 -8.18 -8.53
C GLN A 144 42.63 -7.87 -9.34
N LYS A 145 42.64 -6.78 -10.12
CA LYS A 145 43.80 -6.35 -10.89
C LYS A 145 44.97 -5.94 -10.00
N GLN A 146 44.71 -5.21 -8.91
CA GLN A 146 45.76 -4.79 -7.98
C GLN A 146 46.33 -5.98 -7.21
N ILE A 147 45.47 -6.89 -6.73
CA ILE A 147 45.87 -8.09 -5.99
C ILE A 147 46.73 -9.02 -6.87
N LYS A 148 46.37 -9.20 -8.15
CA LYS A 148 47.17 -9.95 -9.13
C LYS A 148 48.51 -9.27 -9.48
N GLY A 149 48.67 -7.98 -9.17
CA GLY A 149 49.89 -7.20 -9.41
C GLY A 149 50.95 -7.29 -8.30
N TYR A 150 50.62 -7.84 -7.13
CA TYR A 150 51.56 -8.03 -6.01
C TYR A 150 51.95 -9.50 -5.87
N ASP A 151 53.25 -9.81 -5.95
CA ASP A 151 53.76 -11.19 -5.95
C ASP A 151 53.38 -11.98 -4.68
N ASP A 152 53.38 -11.35 -3.50
CA ASP A 152 53.01 -12.01 -2.24
C ASP A 152 51.53 -12.42 -2.19
N LEU A 153 50.64 -11.56 -2.71
CA LEU A 153 49.19 -11.81 -2.73
C LEU A 153 48.80 -12.75 -3.86
N LYS A 154 49.50 -12.70 -5.00
CA LYS A 154 49.30 -13.58 -6.15
C LYS A 154 49.54 -15.05 -5.82
N ASN A 155 50.37 -15.34 -4.81
CA ASN A 155 50.64 -16.70 -4.36
C ASN A 155 49.56 -17.25 -3.40
N ASN A 156 48.62 -16.42 -2.95
CA ASN A 156 47.51 -16.85 -2.08
C ASN A 156 46.32 -17.34 -2.94
N GLN A 157 46.26 -18.66 -3.17
CA GLN A 157 45.22 -19.30 -3.98
C GLN A 157 43.81 -19.05 -3.43
N GLN A 158 43.61 -19.15 -2.12
CA GLN A 158 42.30 -18.95 -1.48
C GLN A 158 41.77 -17.54 -1.77
N LEU A 159 42.62 -16.53 -1.65
CA LEU A 159 42.22 -15.13 -1.86
C LEU A 159 41.87 -14.84 -3.33
N LEU A 160 42.53 -15.51 -4.28
CA LEU A 160 42.20 -15.39 -5.71
C LEU A 160 40.86 -16.07 -6.04
N GLU A 161 40.60 -17.24 -5.47
CA GLU A 161 39.32 -17.96 -5.62
C GLU A 161 38.16 -17.14 -5.04
N ASP A 162 38.34 -16.58 -3.85
CA ASP A 162 37.38 -15.73 -3.15
C ASP A 162 36.95 -14.50 -3.97
N ILE A 163 37.89 -13.84 -4.66
CA ILE A 163 37.61 -12.68 -5.52
C ILE A 163 36.91 -13.10 -6.80
N ASP A 164 37.37 -14.17 -7.42
CA ASP A 164 36.80 -14.69 -8.67
C ASP A 164 35.36 -15.18 -8.46
N GLU A 165 35.07 -15.80 -7.31
CA GLU A 165 33.73 -16.21 -6.90
C GLU A 165 32.82 -14.99 -6.66
N LEU A 166 33.30 -13.99 -5.91
CA LEU A 166 32.55 -12.76 -5.65
C LEU A 166 32.23 -12.02 -6.95
N GLN A 167 33.20 -11.89 -7.85
CA GLN A 167 33.03 -11.23 -9.15
C GLN A 167 32.00 -11.98 -10.01
N SER A 168 32.11 -13.30 -10.11
CA SER A 168 31.19 -14.14 -10.88
C SER A 168 29.76 -14.06 -10.35
N CYS A 169 29.59 -14.08 -9.02
CA CYS A 169 28.30 -13.97 -8.35
C CYS A 169 27.62 -12.62 -8.66
N LEU A 170 28.36 -11.52 -8.60
CA LEU A 170 27.83 -10.18 -8.88
C LEU A 170 27.48 -9.97 -10.36
N ILE A 171 28.32 -10.47 -11.27
CA ILE A 171 28.05 -10.41 -12.72
C ILE A 171 26.76 -11.15 -13.04
N ARG A 172 26.56 -12.36 -12.49
CA ARG A 172 25.34 -13.15 -12.68
C ARG A 172 24.08 -12.40 -12.21
N LYS A 173 24.12 -11.79 -11.02
CA LYS A 173 23.00 -11.00 -10.48
C LYS A 173 22.66 -9.78 -11.36
N LEU A 174 23.67 -9.11 -11.92
CA LEU A 174 23.45 -8.00 -12.86
C LEU A 174 22.88 -8.46 -14.20
N THR A 175 23.33 -9.59 -14.75
CA THR A 175 22.81 -10.12 -16.01
C THR A 175 21.35 -10.54 -15.86
N GLU A 176 20.99 -11.20 -14.76
CA GLU A 176 19.60 -11.57 -14.45
C GLU A 176 18.70 -10.33 -14.34
N ARG A 177 19.17 -9.24 -13.71
CA ARG A 177 18.46 -7.95 -13.68
C ARG A 177 18.34 -7.28 -15.05
N ALA A 178 19.39 -7.32 -15.85
CA ALA A 178 19.38 -6.74 -17.20
C ALA A 178 18.44 -7.52 -18.14
N GLU A 179 18.39 -8.85 -18.01
CA GLU A 179 17.50 -9.72 -18.77
C GLU A 179 16.04 -9.53 -18.36
N THR A 180 15.74 -9.45 -17.06
CA THR A 180 14.39 -9.12 -16.59
C THR A 180 13.94 -7.74 -17.08
N ALA A 181 14.80 -6.72 -17.01
CA ALA A 181 14.52 -5.38 -17.55
C ALA A 181 14.36 -5.38 -19.09
N ARG A 182 15.15 -6.17 -19.82
CA ARG A 182 15.02 -6.32 -21.28
C ARG A 182 13.75 -7.08 -21.65
N ASN A 183 13.36 -8.11 -20.89
CA ASN A 183 12.11 -8.84 -21.08
C ASN A 183 10.90 -7.93 -20.80
N LEU A 184 10.98 -7.06 -19.80
CA LEU A 184 9.99 -6.01 -19.55
C LEU A 184 9.89 -5.04 -20.75
N LYS A 185 11.02 -4.57 -21.30
CA LYS A 185 11.06 -3.67 -22.47
C LYS A 185 10.64 -4.35 -23.80
N LYS A 186 10.99 -5.61 -24.03
CA LYS A 186 10.51 -6.38 -25.20
C LYS A 186 9.01 -6.61 -25.14
N LYS A 187 8.44 -6.79 -23.94
CA LYS A 187 7.00 -6.81 -23.69
C LYS A 187 6.29 -5.46 -23.84
N GLU A 188 7.02 -4.34 -23.95
CA GLU A 188 6.44 -3.03 -24.27
C GLU A 188 6.34 -2.79 -25.79
N THR A 189 7.15 -3.48 -26.61
CA THR A 189 7.21 -3.24 -28.06
C THR A 189 6.07 -3.91 -28.84
N ILE A 190 5.45 -4.95 -28.27
CA ILE A 190 4.16 -5.49 -28.70
C ILE A 190 3.12 -4.85 -27.79
N SER A 191 2.48 -3.77 -28.23
CA SER A 191 1.45 -3.08 -27.42
C SER A 191 0.19 -3.95 -27.36
N GLU A 192 0.18 -4.95 -26.47
CA GLU A 192 -1.00 -5.74 -26.10
C GLU A 192 -2.18 -4.82 -25.75
N ASP A 193 -1.88 -3.64 -25.20
CA ASP A 193 -2.86 -2.58 -24.86
C ASP A 193 -3.64 -2.02 -26.07
N LYS A 194 -3.14 -2.21 -27.31
CA LYS A 194 -3.83 -1.81 -28.54
C LYS A 194 -4.61 -2.94 -29.20
N LEU A 195 -4.50 -4.17 -28.70
CA LEU A 195 -5.29 -5.28 -29.22
C LEU A 195 -6.76 -5.04 -28.92
N LYS A 196 -7.61 -5.26 -29.92
CA LYS A 196 -9.05 -5.30 -29.70
C LYS A 196 -9.40 -6.52 -28.86
N PRO A 197 -10.27 -6.39 -27.85
CA PRO A 197 -10.74 -7.54 -27.10
C PRO A 197 -11.46 -8.52 -28.05
N PRO A 198 -11.38 -9.83 -27.79
CA PRO A 198 -12.05 -10.84 -28.60
C PRO A 198 -13.58 -10.75 -28.48
N ASP A 199 -14.08 -10.38 -27.30
CA ASP A 199 -15.50 -10.35 -26.95
C ASP A 199 -15.83 -9.10 -26.14
N ASP A 200 -17.12 -8.73 -26.11
CA ASP A 200 -17.62 -7.62 -25.29
C ASP A 200 -17.72 -8.01 -23.81
N PHE A 201 -17.09 -7.22 -22.94
CA PHE A 201 -17.11 -7.43 -21.49
C PHE A 201 -18.51 -7.37 -20.88
N ARG A 202 -19.46 -6.66 -21.52
CA ARG A 202 -20.86 -6.57 -21.06
C ARG A 202 -21.61 -7.89 -21.19
N CYS A 203 -21.14 -8.77 -22.09
CA CYS A 203 -21.73 -10.09 -22.30
C CYS A 203 -21.02 -11.20 -21.52
N LEU A 204 -19.88 -10.91 -20.89
CA LEU A 204 -19.13 -11.92 -20.13
C LEU A 204 -19.86 -12.26 -18.82
N SER A 205 -19.84 -13.54 -18.45
CA SER A 205 -20.37 -13.95 -17.15
C SER A 205 -19.50 -13.39 -16.01
N VAL A 206 -20.17 -12.74 -15.04
CA VAL A 206 -19.55 -12.34 -13.77
C VAL A 206 -19.13 -13.57 -12.97
N MET A 207 -19.91 -14.65 -13.04
CA MET A 207 -19.56 -15.93 -12.42
C MET A 207 -18.44 -16.62 -13.22
N PRO A 208 -17.50 -17.29 -12.54
CA PRO A 208 -16.47 -18.08 -13.22
C PRO A 208 -17.09 -19.26 -13.98
N GLU A 209 -16.46 -19.61 -15.09
CA GLU A 209 -16.79 -20.73 -15.96
C GLU A 209 -15.62 -21.72 -16.05
N ALA A 210 -15.87 -22.90 -16.63
CA ALA A 210 -14.84 -23.94 -16.72
C ALA A 210 -13.63 -23.48 -17.55
N ASP A 211 -13.87 -22.68 -18.60
CA ASP A 211 -12.82 -22.16 -19.49
C ASP A 211 -11.91 -21.15 -18.77
N ASP A 212 -12.37 -20.52 -17.68
CA ASP A 212 -11.56 -19.60 -16.87
C ASP A 212 -10.47 -20.30 -16.06
N MET A 213 -10.56 -21.63 -15.91
CA MET A 213 -9.54 -22.43 -15.25
C MET A 213 -8.32 -22.69 -16.15
N LEU A 214 -8.38 -22.31 -17.43
CA LEU A 214 -7.32 -22.50 -18.41
C LEU A 214 -6.68 -21.16 -18.78
N TYR A 215 -5.40 -20.94 -18.48
CA TYR A 215 -4.73 -19.67 -18.80
C TYR A 215 -4.77 -19.26 -20.29
N GLN A 216 -4.91 -20.23 -21.20
CA GLN A 216 -4.87 -19.99 -22.64
C GLN A 216 -6.08 -19.20 -23.17
N THR A 217 -7.18 -19.15 -22.43
CA THR A 217 -8.44 -18.48 -22.83
C THR A 217 -8.48 -17.01 -22.41
N ILE A 218 -7.49 -16.56 -21.63
CA ILE A 218 -7.55 -15.29 -20.92
C ILE A 218 -7.00 -14.16 -21.79
N PHE A 219 -7.86 -13.18 -22.10
CA PHE A 219 -7.45 -11.90 -22.67
C PHE A 219 -7.41 -10.84 -21.58
N LEU A 220 -6.22 -10.27 -21.33
CA LEU A 220 -5.99 -9.19 -20.36
C LEU A 220 -5.17 -8.07 -20.96
N ARG A 221 -5.48 -6.86 -20.51
CA ARG A 221 -4.73 -5.63 -20.81
C ARG A 221 -4.22 -5.03 -19.52
N ARG A 222 -3.11 -4.29 -19.57
CA ARG A 222 -2.50 -3.73 -18.37
C ARG A 222 -3.30 -2.52 -17.88
N ASN A 223 -3.34 -2.33 -16.57
CA ASN A 223 -3.83 -1.08 -16.01
C ASN A 223 -2.89 0.06 -16.44
N LYS A 224 -3.45 1.13 -17.02
CA LYS A 224 -2.66 2.29 -17.47
C LYS A 224 -2.28 3.15 -16.27
N ALA A 225 -1.02 3.08 -15.86
CA ALA A 225 -0.48 3.92 -14.78
C ALA A 225 -0.27 5.39 -15.20
N LYS A 226 -0.15 5.67 -16.51
CA LYS A 226 0.09 7.01 -17.06
C LYS A 226 -0.74 7.23 -18.32
N GLY A 227 -1.36 8.41 -18.41
CA GLY A 227 -2.17 8.82 -19.55
C GLY A 227 -3.59 8.25 -19.53
N GLY A 228 -4.41 8.73 -20.47
CA GLY A 228 -5.82 8.34 -20.58
C GLY A 228 -6.08 7.02 -21.29
N TYR A 229 -7.30 6.54 -21.13
CA TYR A 229 -7.90 5.50 -21.95
C TYR A 229 -8.37 6.10 -23.28
N ASN A 230 -8.65 5.23 -24.26
CA ASN A 230 -9.03 5.71 -25.60
C ASN A 230 -10.45 6.28 -25.57
N ASP A 231 -11.34 5.57 -24.87
CA ASP A 231 -12.75 5.85 -24.68
C ASP A 231 -13.21 5.16 -23.37
N LEU A 232 -14.49 5.35 -23.03
CA LEU A 232 -15.09 4.74 -21.84
C LEU A 232 -15.05 3.22 -21.91
N ASP A 233 -15.41 2.62 -23.05
CA ASP A 233 -15.47 1.16 -23.22
C ASP A 233 -14.10 0.51 -23.04
N HIS A 234 -13.02 1.15 -23.52
CA HIS A 234 -11.66 0.72 -23.26
C HIS A 234 -11.35 0.75 -21.75
N TYR A 235 -11.72 1.82 -21.05
CA TYR A 235 -11.54 1.90 -19.60
C TYR A 235 -12.31 0.78 -18.88
N LEU A 236 -13.60 0.64 -19.16
CA LEU A 236 -14.47 -0.34 -18.51
C LEU A 236 -14.04 -1.78 -18.80
N ASP A 237 -13.68 -2.12 -20.04
CA ASP A 237 -13.20 -3.48 -20.37
C ASP A 237 -11.90 -3.81 -19.62
N VAL A 238 -10.93 -2.87 -19.59
CA VAL A 238 -9.67 -3.09 -18.87
C VAL A 238 -9.94 -3.30 -17.38
N GLN A 239 -10.74 -2.44 -16.75
CA GLN A 239 -11.06 -2.56 -15.32
C GLN A 239 -11.86 -3.83 -15.04
N PHE A 240 -12.88 -4.14 -15.84
CA PHE A 240 -13.71 -5.33 -15.69
C PHE A 240 -12.88 -6.62 -15.77
N ARG A 241 -12.07 -6.77 -16.83
CA ARG A 241 -11.27 -7.99 -17.03
C ARG A 241 -10.20 -8.17 -15.96
N LEU A 242 -9.54 -7.09 -15.55
CA LEU A 242 -8.57 -7.14 -14.45
C LEU A 242 -9.23 -7.51 -13.11
N TYR A 243 -10.37 -6.88 -12.80
CA TYR A 243 -11.07 -7.11 -11.54
C TYR A 243 -11.70 -8.50 -11.47
N ARG A 244 -12.23 -8.99 -12.61
CA ARG A 244 -12.70 -10.37 -12.77
C ARG A 244 -11.56 -11.37 -12.57
N GLU A 245 -10.41 -11.10 -13.18
CA GLU A 245 -9.24 -11.97 -13.05
C GLU A 245 -8.70 -12.03 -11.61
N ASP A 246 -8.64 -10.89 -10.90
CA ASP A 246 -8.23 -10.84 -9.48
C ASP A 246 -9.10 -11.75 -8.60
N CYS A 247 -10.39 -11.87 -8.92
CA CYS A 247 -11.30 -12.77 -8.24
C CYS A 247 -11.09 -14.26 -8.62
N ILE A 248 -10.71 -14.54 -9.87
CA ILE A 248 -10.61 -15.91 -10.42
C ILE A 248 -9.25 -16.54 -10.13
N ILE A 249 -8.16 -15.76 -10.08
CA ILE A 249 -6.79 -16.25 -9.84
C ILE A 249 -6.73 -17.20 -8.63
N PRO A 250 -7.25 -16.84 -7.44
CA PRO A 250 -7.19 -17.73 -6.28
C PRO A 250 -7.92 -19.06 -6.49
N LEU A 251 -9.03 -19.06 -7.25
CA LEU A 251 -9.77 -20.29 -7.58
C LEU A 251 -8.95 -21.17 -8.53
N ARG A 252 -8.31 -20.55 -9.54
CA ARG A 252 -7.46 -21.25 -10.50
C ARG A 252 -6.24 -21.87 -9.84
N GLU A 253 -5.55 -21.13 -8.97
CA GLU A 253 -4.40 -21.65 -8.22
C GLU A 253 -4.77 -22.89 -7.39
N VAL A 254 -5.91 -22.84 -6.70
CA VAL A 254 -6.42 -23.98 -5.91
C VAL A 254 -6.76 -25.17 -6.78
N TYR A 255 -7.39 -24.93 -7.94
CA TYR A 255 -7.72 -25.96 -8.91
C TYR A 255 -6.46 -26.64 -9.48
N GLU A 256 -5.49 -25.85 -9.95
CA GLU A 256 -4.25 -26.37 -10.54
C GLU A 256 -3.39 -27.11 -9.52
N GLU A 257 -3.29 -26.58 -8.29
CA GLU A 257 -2.57 -27.23 -7.19
C GLU A 257 -3.22 -28.58 -6.85
N PHE A 258 -4.56 -28.64 -6.82
CA PHE A 258 -5.29 -29.89 -6.60
C PHE A 258 -5.01 -30.91 -7.71
N ILE A 259 -5.18 -30.54 -8.98
CA ILE A 259 -4.96 -31.45 -10.12
C ILE A 259 -3.52 -31.96 -10.17
N THR A 260 -2.55 -31.12 -9.80
CA THR A 260 -1.13 -31.49 -9.80
C THR A 260 -0.79 -32.48 -8.69
N LYS A 261 -1.34 -32.26 -7.48
CA LYS A 261 -1.09 -33.09 -6.29
C LYS A 261 -1.98 -34.33 -6.21
N ASP A 262 -3.12 -34.39 -6.90
CA ASP A 262 -4.03 -35.55 -6.94
C ASP A 262 -3.49 -36.68 -7.83
N LYS A 263 -2.24 -37.08 -7.60
CA LYS A 263 -1.64 -38.29 -8.15
C LYS A 263 -1.64 -39.32 -7.03
N GLU A 264 -2.28 -40.47 -7.27
CA GLU A 264 -2.26 -41.65 -6.38
C GLU A 264 -3.16 -41.60 -5.13
N ASN A 265 -4.23 -40.80 -5.11
CA ASN A 265 -5.29 -40.91 -4.08
C ASN A 265 -4.79 -40.68 -2.63
N GLN A 266 -3.62 -40.05 -2.46
CA GLN A 266 -3.05 -39.77 -1.14
C GLN A 266 -3.71 -38.55 -0.51
N ARG A 267 -3.80 -38.53 0.84
CA ARG A 267 -4.30 -37.35 1.56
C ARG A 267 -3.22 -36.28 1.62
N PHE A 268 -3.36 -35.23 0.80
CA PHE A 268 -2.52 -34.03 0.85
C PHE A 268 -3.31 -32.80 1.34
N ARG A 269 -2.58 -31.70 1.59
CA ARG A 269 -3.11 -30.36 1.87
C ARG A 269 -2.71 -29.41 0.74
N LEU A 270 -3.55 -28.40 0.52
CA LEU A 270 -3.30 -27.29 -0.39
C LEU A 270 -2.71 -26.12 0.39
N GLU A 271 -1.80 -25.39 -0.25
CA GLU A 271 -1.27 -24.13 0.25
C GLU A 271 -2.18 -22.97 -0.15
N SER A 272 -2.73 -23.01 -1.37
CA SER A 272 -3.59 -21.95 -1.91
C SER A 272 -5.04 -22.02 -1.40
N GLY A 273 -5.47 -23.16 -0.83
CA GLY A 273 -6.87 -23.38 -0.51
C GLY A 273 -7.16 -24.50 0.49
N ARG A 274 -8.43 -24.92 0.52
CA ARG A 274 -8.93 -25.94 1.44
C ARG A 274 -9.70 -27.00 0.67
N ILE A 275 -9.50 -28.26 1.06
CA ILE A 275 -10.18 -29.41 0.48
C ILE A 275 -11.20 -29.94 1.49
N TYR A 276 -12.42 -30.16 1.04
CA TYR A 276 -13.44 -30.91 1.75
C TYR A 276 -13.80 -32.13 0.90
N ARG A 277 -13.43 -33.32 1.39
CA ARG A 277 -13.74 -34.60 0.75
C ARG A 277 -15.05 -35.16 1.29
N ASP A 278 -15.63 -36.08 0.53
CA ASP A 278 -16.81 -36.86 0.90
C ASP A 278 -18.06 -36.02 1.23
N VAL A 279 -18.20 -34.87 0.55
CA VAL A 279 -19.33 -33.96 0.74
C VAL A 279 -20.58 -34.49 0.04
N LYS A 280 -21.73 -34.43 0.71
CA LYS A 280 -23.02 -34.83 0.14
C LYS A 280 -23.85 -33.60 -0.18
N ILE A 281 -24.59 -33.64 -1.30
CA ILE A 281 -25.45 -32.55 -1.72
C ILE A 281 -26.93 -32.95 -1.63
N GLN A 282 -27.74 -32.08 -1.04
CA GLN A 282 -29.18 -32.25 -0.92
C GLN A 282 -29.88 -31.00 -1.47
N ARG A 283 -31.01 -31.16 -2.14
CA ARG A 283 -31.78 -30.02 -2.66
C ARG A 283 -32.57 -29.39 -1.52
N ALA A 284 -32.47 -28.07 -1.34
CA ALA A 284 -33.29 -27.37 -0.35
C ALA A 284 -34.73 -27.23 -0.86
N THR A 285 -35.70 -27.33 0.04
CA THR A 285 -37.13 -27.17 -0.26
C THR A 285 -37.53 -25.71 -0.54
N SER A 286 -36.66 -24.75 -0.21
CA SER A 286 -36.93 -23.32 -0.36
C SER A 286 -36.29 -22.78 -1.64
N THR A 287 -37.11 -22.33 -2.57
CA THR A 287 -36.71 -21.47 -3.69
C THR A 287 -36.73 -20.02 -3.20
N SER A 288 -35.56 -19.38 -3.06
CA SER A 288 -35.51 -17.92 -2.91
C SER A 288 -36.02 -17.26 -4.20
N LEU A 289 -36.67 -16.09 -4.06
CA LEU A 289 -37.19 -15.29 -5.17
C LEU A 289 -36.10 -14.89 -6.19
N ASP A 290 -34.84 -14.85 -5.76
CA ASP A 290 -33.68 -14.57 -6.61
C ASP A 290 -33.20 -15.86 -7.31
N HIS A 291 -33.75 -16.15 -8.49
CA HIS A 291 -33.26 -16.96 -9.64
C HIS A 291 -32.25 -18.14 -9.48
N GLY A 292 -31.98 -18.67 -8.28
CA GLY A 292 -30.98 -19.71 -8.03
C GLY A 292 -31.54 -20.88 -7.22
N GLU A 293 -31.22 -22.11 -7.64
CA GLU A 293 -31.51 -23.30 -6.85
C GLU A 293 -30.57 -23.38 -5.64
N VAL A 294 -31.16 -23.42 -4.45
CA VAL A 294 -30.43 -23.56 -3.18
C VAL A 294 -30.23 -25.06 -2.87
N PHE A 295 -29.01 -25.42 -2.51
CA PHE A 295 -28.62 -26.75 -2.08
C PHE A 295 -28.03 -26.70 -0.68
N ILE A 296 -28.20 -27.79 0.07
CA ILE A 296 -27.58 -28.02 1.36
C ILE A 296 -26.40 -28.95 1.13
N ILE A 297 -25.22 -28.52 1.52
CA ILE A 297 -24.03 -29.37 1.59
C ILE A 297 -23.91 -29.94 2.99
N GLN A 298 -23.68 -31.24 3.06
CA GLN A 298 -23.36 -31.96 4.29
C GLN A 298 -21.90 -32.38 4.25
N LEU A 299 -21.12 -31.87 5.21
CA LEU A 299 -19.74 -32.28 5.47
C LEU A 299 -19.72 -33.62 6.21
N ASP A 300 -18.63 -34.37 6.07
CA ASP A 300 -18.39 -35.57 6.88
C ASP A 300 -18.10 -35.22 8.36
N ASP A 301 -18.12 -36.24 9.21
CA ASP A 301 -17.85 -36.07 10.64
C ASP A 301 -16.39 -35.61 10.91
N GLU A 302 -15.45 -35.96 10.02
CA GLU A 302 -14.03 -35.61 10.15
C GLU A 302 -13.82 -34.10 10.02
N HIS A 303 -14.40 -33.46 9.00
CA HIS A 303 -14.35 -32.01 8.82
C HIS A 303 -15.16 -31.29 9.90
N ARG A 304 -16.33 -31.83 10.29
CA ARG A 304 -17.18 -31.24 11.34
C ARG A 304 -16.45 -31.10 12.67
N GLN A 305 -15.75 -32.16 13.11
CA GLN A 305 -15.10 -32.20 14.42
C GLN A 305 -13.74 -31.48 14.47
N ARG A 306 -12.99 -31.46 13.36
CA ARG A 306 -11.64 -30.88 13.33
C ARG A 306 -11.62 -29.36 13.26
N ILE A 307 -12.67 -28.74 12.73
CA ILE A 307 -12.71 -27.30 12.46
C ILE A 307 -13.39 -26.58 13.61
N ARG A 308 -12.73 -25.54 14.15
CA ARG A 308 -13.34 -24.65 15.15
C ARG A 308 -14.19 -23.58 14.45
N TRP A 309 -15.43 -23.92 14.08
CA TRP A 309 -16.32 -23.11 13.25
C TRP A 309 -16.52 -21.65 13.73
N ASN A 310 -16.62 -21.42 15.04
CA ASN A 310 -16.83 -20.07 15.60
C ASN A 310 -15.71 -19.08 15.25
N ASN A 311 -14.47 -19.55 15.06
CA ASN A 311 -13.31 -18.70 14.76
C ASN A 311 -12.78 -18.93 13.33
N ALA A 312 -13.35 -19.89 12.61
CA ALA A 312 -12.89 -20.30 11.31
C ALA A 312 -13.42 -19.33 10.24
N LYS A 313 -12.52 -18.58 9.60
CA LYS A 313 -12.82 -17.82 8.36
C LYS A 313 -12.87 -18.78 7.17
N ARG A 314 -13.82 -19.72 7.20
CA ARG A 314 -14.00 -20.78 6.21
C ARG A 314 -15.46 -20.89 5.80
N LEU A 315 -15.71 -21.13 4.52
CA LEU A 315 -17.04 -21.29 3.94
C LEU A 315 -17.96 -20.14 4.36
N ILE A 316 -17.45 -18.90 4.32
CA ILE A 316 -18.20 -17.71 4.70
C ILE A 316 -19.21 -17.36 3.60
N PHE A 317 -20.32 -16.73 3.98
CA PHE A 317 -21.29 -16.17 3.05
C PHE A 317 -20.60 -15.38 1.94
N GLY A 318 -20.94 -15.63 0.66
CA GLY A 318 -20.35 -14.92 -0.47
C GLY A 318 -19.04 -15.51 -1.01
N SER A 319 -18.52 -16.60 -0.41
CA SER A 319 -17.38 -17.34 -0.98
C SER A 319 -17.79 -18.20 -2.16
N VAL A 320 -16.99 -18.17 -3.24
CA VAL A 320 -17.13 -19.10 -4.36
C VAL A 320 -16.37 -20.38 -4.09
N LEU A 321 -17.00 -21.50 -4.44
CA LEU A 321 -16.52 -22.85 -4.23
C LEU A 321 -16.49 -23.59 -5.56
N LEU A 322 -15.48 -24.45 -5.71
CA LEU A 322 -15.39 -25.41 -6.80
C LEU A 322 -15.88 -26.76 -6.30
N LEU A 323 -16.92 -27.28 -6.93
CA LEU A 323 -17.52 -28.56 -6.60
C LEU A 323 -17.36 -29.53 -7.77
N SER A 324 -17.05 -30.77 -7.46
CA SER A 324 -16.99 -31.85 -8.45
C SER A 324 -17.41 -33.18 -7.83
N PHE A 325 -18.05 -34.03 -8.63
CA PHE A 325 -18.41 -35.41 -8.27
C PHE A 325 -17.62 -36.48 -9.02
N ASP A 326 -16.71 -36.08 -9.90
CA ASP A 326 -15.95 -36.96 -10.79
C ASP A 326 -14.45 -36.59 -10.85
N ARG A 327 -13.92 -36.09 -9.73
CA ARG A 327 -12.54 -35.60 -9.57
C ARG A 327 -12.15 -34.54 -10.62
N PHE A 328 -13.00 -33.55 -10.76
CA PHE A 328 -12.82 -32.34 -11.54
C PHE A 328 -12.73 -32.58 -13.05
N LYS A 329 -13.28 -33.71 -13.53
CA LYS A 329 -13.61 -33.85 -14.95
C LYS A 329 -14.80 -32.98 -15.33
N SER A 330 -15.73 -32.77 -14.39
CA SER A 330 -16.81 -31.80 -14.47
C SER A 330 -16.67 -30.77 -13.33
N LEU A 331 -16.81 -29.49 -13.70
CA LEU A 331 -16.71 -28.36 -12.77
C LEU A 331 -18.11 -27.80 -12.49
N LEU A 332 -18.40 -27.60 -11.20
CA LEU A 332 -19.58 -26.87 -10.72
C LEU A 332 -19.11 -25.70 -9.87
N PHE A 333 -19.63 -24.52 -10.16
CA PHE A 333 -19.38 -23.32 -9.38
C PHE A 333 -20.56 -23.07 -8.44
N ALA A 334 -20.23 -22.84 -7.16
CA ALA A 334 -21.23 -22.61 -6.13
C ALA A 334 -20.87 -21.41 -5.27
N LEU A 335 -21.86 -20.65 -4.83
CA LEU A 335 -21.72 -19.55 -3.88
C LEU A 335 -22.29 -19.95 -2.53
N VAL A 336 -21.58 -19.69 -1.45
CA VAL A 336 -22.12 -19.87 -0.09
C VAL A 336 -23.23 -18.86 0.15
N SER A 337 -24.46 -19.35 0.37
CA SER A 337 -25.63 -18.50 0.61
C SER A 337 -26.03 -18.37 2.07
N ASP A 338 -25.67 -19.35 2.91
CA ASP A 338 -25.93 -19.31 4.36
C ASP A 338 -24.93 -20.25 5.07
N SER A 339 -24.18 -19.69 6.01
CA SER A 339 -23.14 -20.40 6.76
C SER A 339 -23.20 -20.00 8.24
N LYS A 340 -23.93 -20.76 9.05
CA LYS A 340 -24.02 -20.53 10.49
C LYS A 340 -23.03 -21.40 11.25
N PRO A 341 -22.13 -20.84 12.07
CA PRO A 341 -21.15 -21.62 12.83
C PRO A 341 -21.78 -22.73 13.69
N ASP A 342 -22.96 -22.48 14.27
CA ASP A 342 -23.66 -23.48 15.09
C ASP A 342 -24.17 -24.66 14.27
N GLU A 343 -24.82 -24.42 13.12
CA GLU A 343 -25.26 -25.49 12.20
C GLU A 343 -24.05 -26.29 11.67
N MET A 344 -22.96 -25.61 11.34
CA MET A 344 -21.74 -26.28 10.87
C MET A 344 -21.06 -27.12 11.96
N ARG A 345 -21.15 -26.72 13.23
CA ARG A 345 -20.63 -27.48 14.37
C ARG A 345 -21.51 -28.69 14.69
N ASP A 346 -22.82 -28.48 14.74
CA ASP A 346 -23.75 -29.47 15.29
C ASP A 346 -24.17 -30.50 14.24
N THR A 347 -24.49 -30.06 13.01
CA THR A 347 -24.93 -30.95 11.92
C THR A 347 -23.90 -31.07 10.79
N GLY A 348 -22.96 -30.13 10.66
CA GLY A 348 -21.98 -30.13 9.57
C GLY A 348 -22.58 -29.64 8.25
N THR A 349 -23.66 -28.86 8.30
CA THR A 349 -24.41 -28.44 7.12
C THR A 349 -24.32 -26.95 6.86
N PHE A 350 -24.32 -26.56 5.58
CA PHE A 350 -24.42 -25.16 5.15
C PHE A 350 -25.12 -25.09 3.78
N LYS A 351 -25.55 -23.90 3.36
CA LYS A 351 -26.31 -23.72 2.12
C LYS A 351 -25.46 -23.06 1.05
N ILE A 352 -25.63 -23.53 -0.18
CA ILE A 352 -25.00 -23.00 -1.38
C ILE A 352 -26.04 -22.71 -2.46
N LYS A 353 -25.74 -21.77 -3.34
CA LYS A 353 -26.41 -21.58 -4.63
C LYS A 353 -25.49 -22.12 -5.73
N ILE A 354 -25.97 -23.06 -6.53
CA ILE A 354 -25.20 -23.59 -7.67
C ILE A 354 -25.58 -22.83 -8.93
N PHE A 355 -24.57 -22.38 -9.66
CA PHE A 355 -24.73 -21.75 -10.96
C PHE A 355 -24.52 -22.80 -12.04
N ARG A 356 -25.57 -23.08 -12.80
CA ARG A 356 -25.47 -24.02 -13.92
C ARG A 356 -24.91 -23.27 -15.12
N THR A 357 -23.70 -23.64 -15.55
CA THR A 357 -23.16 -23.18 -16.83
C THR A 357 -23.94 -23.75 -18.01
N ARG A 358 -24.62 -24.90 -17.83
CA ARG A 358 -25.49 -25.52 -18.84
C ARG A 358 -26.88 -25.82 -18.26
N PRO A 359 -27.98 -25.46 -18.94
CA PRO A 359 -29.35 -25.63 -18.42
C PRO A 359 -29.69 -27.07 -18.02
N ASN A 360 -29.08 -28.07 -18.67
CA ASN A 360 -29.30 -29.51 -18.42
C ASN A 360 -28.18 -30.19 -17.64
N GLN A 361 -27.31 -29.46 -16.95
CA GLN A 361 -26.27 -30.08 -16.11
C GLN A 361 -26.92 -30.81 -14.93
N GLN A 362 -26.87 -32.14 -14.95
CA GLN A 362 -27.35 -32.95 -13.84
C GLN A 362 -26.39 -32.81 -12.66
N ILE A 363 -26.93 -32.57 -11.47
CA ILE A 363 -26.18 -32.54 -10.22
C ILE A 363 -26.33 -33.92 -9.57
N PRO A 364 -25.25 -34.72 -9.48
CA PRO A 364 -25.26 -36.01 -8.81
C PRO A 364 -25.66 -35.86 -7.34
N ARG A 365 -26.67 -36.61 -6.89
CA ARG A 365 -27.29 -36.44 -5.56
C ARG A 365 -26.76 -37.40 -4.49
N GLU A 366 -26.21 -38.53 -4.90
CA GLU A 366 -25.84 -39.63 -3.98
C GLU A 366 -24.35 -39.96 -3.98
N THR A 367 -23.61 -39.42 -4.94
CA THR A 367 -22.16 -39.58 -5.01
C THR A 367 -21.46 -38.56 -4.10
N PRO A 368 -20.53 -38.99 -3.24
CA PRO A 368 -19.69 -38.06 -2.48
C PRO A 368 -18.87 -37.20 -3.44
N GLY A 369 -18.91 -35.88 -3.24
CA GLY A 369 -18.15 -34.91 -4.01
C GLY A 369 -16.88 -34.45 -3.31
N ILE A 370 -16.08 -33.69 -4.05
CA ILE A 370 -14.94 -32.92 -3.55
C ILE A 370 -15.28 -31.45 -3.73
N LEU A 371 -15.10 -30.68 -2.66
CA LEU A 371 -15.31 -29.25 -2.62
C LEU A 371 -13.97 -28.56 -2.33
N LEU A 372 -13.61 -27.57 -3.14
CA LEU A 372 -12.46 -26.72 -2.93
C LEU A 372 -12.90 -25.29 -2.61
N GLU A 373 -12.22 -24.69 -1.63
CA GLU A 373 -12.40 -23.30 -1.23
C GLU A 373 -11.05 -22.57 -1.39
N ALA A 374 -11.06 -21.41 -2.05
CA ALA A 374 -9.91 -20.52 -2.09
C ALA A 374 -9.81 -19.67 -0.83
N THR A 375 -8.59 -19.49 -0.30
CA THR A 375 -8.38 -18.82 0.99
C THR A 375 -8.61 -17.31 0.93
N SER A 376 -8.43 -16.68 -0.24
CA SER A 376 -8.48 -15.24 -0.44
C SER A 376 -9.65 -14.73 -1.30
N ALA A 377 -10.52 -15.62 -1.81
CA ALA A 377 -11.57 -15.22 -2.75
C ALA A 377 -12.89 -14.91 -2.03
N TYR A 378 -13.19 -13.62 -1.88
CA TYR A 378 -14.51 -13.15 -1.42
C TYR A 378 -15.30 -12.57 -2.60
N PHE A 379 -16.05 -13.43 -3.29
CA PHE A 379 -16.68 -13.12 -4.57
C PHE A 379 -17.81 -12.08 -4.47
N GLU A 380 -18.56 -12.04 -3.38
CA GLU A 380 -19.72 -11.13 -3.24
C GLU A 380 -19.36 -9.66 -3.50
N ALA A 381 -18.20 -9.22 -3.00
CA ALA A 381 -17.71 -7.87 -3.26
C ALA A 381 -17.41 -7.65 -4.75
N TYR A 382 -16.81 -8.65 -5.41
CA TYR A 382 -16.53 -8.58 -6.84
C TYR A 382 -17.80 -8.59 -7.68
N HIS A 383 -18.79 -9.41 -7.32
CA HIS A 383 -20.04 -9.55 -8.03
C HIS A 383 -20.75 -8.20 -8.21
N HIS A 384 -20.92 -7.44 -7.13
CA HIS A 384 -21.58 -6.14 -7.19
C HIS A 384 -20.82 -5.12 -8.03
N VAL A 385 -19.49 -5.09 -7.92
CA VAL A 385 -18.65 -4.16 -8.69
C VAL A 385 -18.65 -4.54 -10.17
N LEU A 386 -18.48 -5.83 -10.51
CA LEU A 386 -18.49 -6.30 -11.89
C LEU A 386 -19.84 -6.07 -12.56
N THR A 387 -20.95 -6.33 -11.85
CA THR A 387 -22.31 -6.04 -12.34
C THR A 387 -22.50 -4.54 -12.56
N ALA A 388 -22.03 -3.70 -11.63
CA ALA A 388 -22.04 -2.25 -11.80
C ALA A 388 -21.25 -1.84 -13.05
N LEU A 389 -20.01 -2.32 -13.23
CA LEU A 389 -19.18 -2.02 -14.40
C LEU A 389 -19.86 -2.41 -15.73
N GLN A 390 -20.58 -3.53 -15.78
CA GLN A 390 -21.32 -3.96 -16.99
C GLN A 390 -22.52 -3.07 -17.32
N SER A 391 -23.14 -2.46 -16.29
CA SER A 391 -24.33 -1.61 -16.44
C SER A 391 -24.02 -0.15 -16.73
N ILE A 392 -22.74 0.27 -16.68
CA ILE A 392 -22.33 1.64 -16.99
C ILE A 392 -22.41 1.87 -18.51
N GLU A 393 -23.23 2.84 -18.88
CA GLU A 393 -23.38 3.39 -20.24
C GLU A 393 -22.60 4.71 -20.38
N GLU A 394 -22.39 5.18 -21.63
CA GLU A 394 -21.57 6.36 -21.96
C GLU A 394 -21.89 7.61 -21.15
N ASP A 395 -23.16 7.92 -20.90
CA ASP A 395 -23.56 9.14 -20.18
C ASP A 395 -23.67 8.97 -18.66
N THR A 396 -23.38 7.78 -18.14
CA THR A 396 -23.66 7.43 -16.75
C THR A 396 -22.44 7.50 -15.84
N LEU A 397 -21.22 7.43 -16.38
CA LEU A 397 -19.99 7.44 -15.57
C LEU A 397 -19.70 8.86 -15.05
N PRO A 398 -19.76 9.11 -13.72
CA PRO A 398 -19.38 10.40 -13.17
C PRO A 398 -17.89 10.67 -13.41
N PHE A 399 -17.53 11.93 -13.65
CA PHE A 399 -16.14 12.38 -13.78
C PHE A 399 -15.35 11.72 -14.92
N GLN A 400 -16.03 11.21 -15.97
CA GLN A 400 -15.39 10.55 -17.12
C GLN A 400 -14.24 11.36 -17.72
N GLN A 401 -14.42 12.68 -17.88
CA GLN A 401 -13.37 13.55 -18.43
C GLN A 401 -12.06 13.53 -17.62
N TYR A 402 -12.14 13.29 -16.32
CA TYR A 402 -10.98 13.25 -15.43
C TYR A 402 -10.43 11.83 -15.26
N ILE A 403 -11.30 10.82 -15.16
CA ILE A 403 -10.91 9.42 -14.89
C ILE A 403 -10.45 8.72 -16.17
N VAL A 404 -11.21 8.85 -17.26
CA VAL A 404 -10.97 8.15 -18.53
C VAL A 404 -10.00 8.95 -19.39
N HIS A 405 -10.27 10.23 -19.60
CA HIS A 405 -9.50 11.08 -20.51
C HIS A 405 -8.34 11.82 -19.84
N CYS A 406 -8.22 11.76 -18.52
CA CYS A 406 -7.18 12.43 -17.73
C CYS A 406 -7.08 13.94 -18.01
N ASN A 407 -8.21 14.61 -18.22
CA ASN A 407 -8.24 16.06 -18.37
C ASN A 407 -7.73 16.71 -17.06
N SER A 408 -6.72 17.57 -17.17
CA SER A 408 -6.12 18.26 -16.03
C SER A 408 -6.82 19.59 -15.70
N SER A 409 -7.63 20.11 -16.62
CA SER A 409 -8.43 21.31 -16.39
C SER A 409 -9.75 20.90 -15.76
N VAL A 410 -9.86 21.09 -14.45
CA VAL A 410 -11.06 20.73 -13.68
C VAL A 410 -12.02 21.90 -13.62
N ASP A 411 -13.27 21.63 -13.97
CA ASP A 411 -14.36 22.58 -13.94
C ASP A 411 -14.83 22.87 -12.50
N MET A 412 -15.60 23.96 -12.37
CA MET A 412 -16.25 24.30 -11.12
C MET A 412 -17.47 23.40 -10.86
N PRO A 413 -17.84 23.12 -9.60
CA PRO A 413 -19.07 22.42 -9.27
C PRO A 413 -20.29 23.06 -9.93
N ASN A 414 -21.24 22.23 -10.36
CA ASN A 414 -22.42 22.68 -11.10
C ASN A 414 -23.20 23.80 -10.40
N TYR A 415 -23.29 23.78 -9.07
CA TYR A 415 -23.96 24.86 -8.31
C TYR A 415 -23.25 26.22 -8.42
N LEU A 416 -21.92 26.24 -8.56
CA LEU A 416 -21.14 27.46 -8.82
C LEU A 416 -21.20 27.87 -10.29
N ALA A 417 -21.33 26.91 -11.21
CA ALA A 417 -21.53 27.21 -12.63
C ALA A 417 -22.88 27.91 -12.89
N ILE A 418 -23.92 27.53 -12.13
CA ILE A 418 -25.25 28.15 -12.20
C ILE A 418 -25.25 29.53 -11.54
N ASP A 419 -24.67 29.66 -10.34
CA ASP A 419 -24.55 30.93 -9.63
C ASP A 419 -23.09 31.20 -9.24
N PRO A 420 -22.34 31.92 -10.08
CA PRO A 420 -20.94 32.28 -9.80
C PRO A 420 -20.78 33.25 -8.62
N ASP A 421 -21.86 33.90 -8.18
CA ASP A 421 -21.84 34.87 -7.07
C ASP A 421 -22.12 34.23 -5.70
N VAL A 422 -22.21 32.89 -5.64
CA VAL A 422 -22.35 32.14 -4.38
C VAL A 422 -21.26 32.53 -3.39
N ARG A 423 -21.72 32.88 -2.18
CA ARG A 423 -20.86 33.19 -1.04
C ARG A 423 -21.03 32.15 0.05
N PHE A 424 -19.90 31.65 0.56
CA PHE A 424 -19.85 30.75 1.70
C PHE A 424 -19.54 31.51 2.98
N ASP A 425 -20.27 31.18 4.04
CA ASP A 425 -20.00 31.58 5.41
C ASP A 425 -18.93 30.65 6.01
N LEU A 426 -17.77 31.21 6.38
CA LEU A 426 -16.65 30.45 6.96
C LEU A 426 -16.57 30.52 8.49
N ARG A 427 -17.59 31.06 9.17
CA ARG A 427 -17.59 31.15 10.64
C ARG A 427 -17.38 29.80 11.33
N SER A 428 -17.89 28.72 10.76
CA SER A 428 -17.73 27.34 11.27
C SER A 428 -16.27 26.89 11.45
N ILE A 429 -15.32 27.52 10.75
CA ILE A 429 -13.89 27.22 10.86
C ILE A 429 -13.14 28.34 11.58
N LEU A 430 -13.43 29.60 11.23
CA LEU A 430 -12.71 30.76 11.75
C LEU A 430 -12.92 30.95 13.27
N SER A 431 -14.13 30.68 13.77
CA SER A 431 -14.44 30.77 15.21
C SER A 431 -13.72 29.72 16.06
N ILE A 432 -13.44 28.54 15.51
CA ILE A 432 -12.74 27.46 16.22
C ILE A 432 -11.27 27.82 16.43
N ASN A 433 -10.65 28.48 15.44
CA ASN A 433 -9.22 28.79 15.49
C ASN A 433 -8.91 30.07 16.27
N GLN A 434 -9.80 31.07 16.23
CA GLN A 434 -9.68 32.26 17.09
C GLN A 434 -9.65 31.86 18.57
N VAL A 435 -10.53 30.94 18.98
CA VAL A 435 -10.56 30.40 20.35
C VAL A 435 -9.31 29.57 20.67
N LYS A 436 -8.77 28.77 19.73
CA LYS A 436 -7.52 28.03 19.96
C LYS A 436 -6.30 28.94 20.13
N ASN A 437 -6.23 30.03 19.36
CA ASN A 437 -5.13 30.99 19.46
C ASN A 437 -5.20 31.78 20.78
N GLU A 438 -6.41 32.12 21.24
CA GLU A 438 -6.61 32.73 22.57
C GLU A 438 -6.29 31.75 23.73
N LEU A 439 -6.56 30.46 23.54
CA LEU A 439 -6.27 29.41 24.54
C LEU A 439 -4.80 29.01 24.61
N SER A 440 -4.01 29.18 23.53
CA SER A 440 -2.57 28.88 23.55
C SER A 440 -1.74 29.80 24.46
N GLU A 441 -2.36 30.84 25.04
CA GLU A 441 -1.77 31.71 26.07
C GLU A 441 -2.18 31.33 27.51
N SER A 442 -3.01 30.29 27.72
CA SER A 442 -3.47 29.83 29.04
C SER A 442 -3.31 28.31 29.24
N SER A 443 -3.07 27.87 30.48
CA SER A 443 -2.70 26.50 30.86
C SER A 443 -3.70 25.40 30.45
N GLU A 444 -3.16 24.21 30.14
CA GLU A 444 -3.88 23.04 29.57
C GLU A 444 -5.01 22.44 30.43
N GLU A 445 -5.11 22.76 31.73
CA GLU A 445 -6.11 22.15 32.63
C GLU A 445 -7.52 22.75 32.52
N ASP A 446 -7.71 23.90 31.86
CA ASP A 446 -9.01 24.59 31.75
C ASP A 446 -9.78 24.30 30.44
N LEU A 447 -9.25 23.44 29.57
CA LEU A 447 -9.72 23.26 28.18
C LEU A 447 -11.13 22.65 28.09
N ASP A 448 -11.45 21.68 28.95
CA ASP A 448 -12.73 20.96 28.92
C ASP A 448 -13.87 21.78 29.55
N ASP A 449 -13.60 22.51 30.64
CA ASP A 449 -14.61 23.32 31.32
C ASP A 449 -14.99 24.57 30.52
N LEU A 450 -14.06 25.13 29.72
CA LEU A 450 -14.31 26.31 28.90
C LEU A 450 -15.01 25.98 27.56
N LEU A 451 -14.74 24.82 26.96
CA LEU A 451 -15.48 24.31 25.80
C LEU A 451 -16.96 24.07 26.14
N VAL A 452 -17.25 23.61 27.37
CA VAL A 452 -18.61 23.51 27.91
C VAL A 452 -19.22 24.90 28.12
N ALA A 453 -18.45 25.89 28.57
CA ALA A 453 -18.93 27.27 28.74
C ALA A 453 -19.24 27.99 27.40
N LEU A 454 -18.46 27.73 26.35
CA LEU A 454 -18.63 28.32 25.01
C LEU A 454 -19.78 27.69 24.22
N THR A 455 -20.00 26.38 24.37
CA THR A 455 -21.21 25.70 23.84
C THR A 455 -22.49 26.31 24.44
N ASN A 456 -22.46 26.66 25.73
CA ASN A 456 -23.53 27.38 26.40
C ASN A 456 -23.65 28.87 25.97
N HIS A 457 -22.58 29.48 25.46
CA HIS A 457 -22.60 30.88 25.03
C HIS A 457 -23.29 31.06 23.66
N VAL A 458 -23.14 30.08 22.75
CA VAL A 458 -23.90 30.00 21.50
C VAL A 458 -25.39 29.83 21.79
N GLN A 459 -25.77 28.98 22.75
CA GLN A 459 -27.18 28.81 23.18
C GLN A 459 -27.79 30.07 23.82
N ARG A 460 -27.03 30.84 24.61
CA ARG A 460 -27.55 32.07 25.26
C ARG A 460 -27.76 33.25 24.31
N SER A 461 -27.21 33.21 23.10
CA SER A 461 -27.46 34.22 22.07
C SER A 461 -28.88 34.14 21.46
N ALA A 462 -29.62 33.05 21.72
CA ALA A 462 -31.02 32.90 21.29
C ALA A 462 -32.05 33.43 22.31
N ILE A 463 -31.66 33.79 23.54
CA ILE A 463 -32.60 34.24 24.58
C ILE A 463 -31.99 35.41 25.38
N LYS A 464 -31.89 36.57 24.76
CA LYS A 464 -32.09 37.89 25.39
C LYS A 464 -31.97 38.98 24.33
N GLU A 465 -33.11 39.59 24.01
CA GLU A 465 -33.18 40.90 23.37
C GLU A 465 -32.47 41.93 24.26
N LYS A 466 -31.17 42.12 24.03
CA LYS A 466 -30.45 43.32 24.46
C LYS A 466 -29.50 43.71 23.33
N LYS A 467 -29.77 44.90 22.77
CA LYS A 467 -29.00 45.64 21.76
C LYS A 467 -27.53 45.20 21.71
N MET A 468 -27.22 44.27 20.82
CA MET A 468 -25.87 43.93 20.38
C MET A 468 -25.80 44.35 18.91
N GLU A 469 -24.75 45.08 18.55
CA GLU A 469 -24.47 45.42 17.16
C GLU A 469 -24.52 44.14 16.31
N LYS A 470 -25.16 44.22 15.13
CA LYS A 470 -25.32 43.07 14.22
C LYS A 470 -23.94 42.42 14.04
N PRO A 471 -23.74 41.12 14.35
CA PRO A 471 -22.47 40.48 14.05
C PRO A 471 -22.21 40.64 12.56
N ASP A 472 -20.99 41.03 12.21
CA ASP A 472 -20.60 41.43 10.86
C ASP A 472 -20.53 40.17 9.96
N VAL A 473 -21.70 39.64 9.59
CA VAL A 473 -21.85 38.42 8.78
C VAL A 473 -21.15 38.62 7.43
N GLU A 474 -21.16 39.84 6.89
CA GLU A 474 -20.53 40.15 5.61
C GLU A 474 -19.01 39.93 5.61
N LYS A 475 -18.34 40.12 6.75
CA LYS A 475 -16.88 39.96 6.87
C LYS A 475 -16.41 38.51 6.69
N HIS A 476 -17.27 37.53 6.99
CA HIS A 476 -16.95 36.10 6.96
C HIS A 476 -17.53 35.39 5.74
N MET A 477 -18.20 36.15 4.86
CA MET A 477 -18.82 35.67 3.63
C MET A 477 -17.85 35.83 2.48
N ILE A 478 -17.45 34.71 1.88
CA ILE A 478 -16.45 34.69 0.81
C ILE A 478 -17.08 34.21 -0.47
N LYS A 479 -16.92 35.00 -1.53
CA LYS A 479 -17.29 34.56 -2.88
C LYS A 479 -16.40 33.39 -3.27
N VAL A 480 -16.99 32.22 -3.45
CA VAL A 480 -16.25 30.94 -3.58
C VAL A 480 -15.29 30.99 -4.76
N THR A 481 -15.68 31.65 -5.86
CA THR A 481 -14.87 31.76 -7.08
C THR A 481 -13.72 32.78 -6.98
N ASP A 482 -13.68 33.65 -5.97
CA ASP A 482 -12.62 34.66 -5.81
C ASP A 482 -11.49 34.11 -4.94
N THR A 483 -10.55 33.41 -5.58
CA THR A 483 -9.42 32.74 -4.90
C THR A 483 -8.50 33.70 -4.13
N ASN A 484 -8.51 35.00 -4.44
CA ASN A 484 -7.63 35.98 -3.80
C ASN A 484 -8.19 36.53 -2.48
N ARG A 485 -9.48 36.31 -2.20
CA ARG A 485 -10.15 36.78 -0.98
C ARG A 485 -10.33 35.71 0.08
N TRP A 486 -9.77 34.51 -0.14
CA TRP A 486 -9.80 33.46 0.87
C TRP A 486 -8.87 33.80 2.05
N PRO A 487 -9.22 33.38 3.29
CA PRO A 487 -8.41 33.67 4.48
C PRO A 487 -7.03 33.03 4.37
N SER A 488 -6.09 33.51 5.17
CA SER A 488 -4.73 32.97 5.22
C SER A 488 -4.71 31.56 5.84
N ALA A 489 -3.60 30.85 5.66
CA ALA A 489 -3.44 29.51 6.24
C ALA A 489 -3.52 29.55 7.78
N GLU A 490 -2.92 30.58 8.38
CA GLU A 490 -2.96 30.84 9.83
C GLU A 490 -4.38 31.10 10.35
N GLU A 491 -5.16 31.92 9.63
CA GLU A 491 -6.56 32.20 9.98
C GLU A 491 -7.43 30.93 9.93
N LEU A 492 -7.13 30.04 8.98
CA LEU A 492 -7.81 28.74 8.84
C LEU A 492 -7.23 27.64 9.75
N GLY A 493 -6.17 27.92 10.51
CA GLY A 493 -5.52 26.92 11.37
C GLY A 493 -4.95 25.74 10.57
N MET A 494 -4.51 26.00 9.35
CA MET A 494 -4.01 25.03 8.37
C MET A 494 -2.59 25.40 7.93
N ASP A 495 -1.83 24.43 7.43
CA ASP A 495 -0.65 24.75 6.62
C ASP A 495 -1.05 25.15 5.18
N GLU A 496 -0.09 25.68 4.39
CA GLU A 496 -0.39 26.15 3.03
C GLU A 496 -0.86 25.03 2.09
N SER A 497 -0.38 23.80 2.28
CA SER A 497 -0.80 22.65 1.47
C SER A 497 -2.23 22.22 1.78
N GLN A 498 -2.58 22.24 3.07
CA GLN A 498 -3.92 21.99 3.60
C GLN A 498 -4.91 23.05 3.15
N ARG A 499 -4.53 24.34 3.23
CA ARG A 499 -5.31 25.47 2.70
C ARG A 499 -5.58 25.30 1.21
N ALA A 500 -4.56 25.00 0.41
CA ALA A 500 -4.71 24.80 -1.02
C ALA A 500 -5.65 23.63 -1.35
N ALA A 501 -5.56 22.53 -0.60
CA ALA A 501 -6.45 21.37 -0.73
C ALA A 501 -7.91 21.72 -0.36
N TYR A 502 -8.11 22.43 0.75
CA TYR A 502 -9.41 22.89 1.23
C TYR A 502 -10.10 23.83 0.21
N ILE A 503 -9.40 24.85 -0.29
CA ILE A 503 -9.93 25.75 -1.32
C ILE A 503 -10.25 24.98 -2.60
N SER A 504 -9.35 24.09 -3.04
CA SER A 504 -9.58 23.27 -4.24
C SER A 504 -10.85 22.43 -4.11
N ALA A 505 -11.06 21.77 -2.96
CA ALA A 505 -12.22 20.92 -2.72
C ALA A 505 -13.57 21.67 -2.74
N LEU A 506 -13.57 22.97 -2.41
CA LEU A 506 -14.76 23.81 -2.42
C LEU A 506 -15.00 24.52 -3.76
N THR A 507 -13.98 24.61 -4.62
CA THR A 507 -14.03 25.38 -5.88
C THR A 507 -14.04 24.51 -7.13
N LYS A 508 -13.65 23.24 -7.03
CA LYS A 508 -13.54 22.29 -8.16
C LYS A 508 -14.45 21.09 -7.97
N GLU A 509 -15.02 20.59 -9.05
CA GLU A 509 -15.92 19.43 -8.98
C GLU A 509 -15.19 18.09 -8.75
N PHE A 510 -13.90 18.03 -9.05
CA PHE A 510 -13.06 16.85 -8.87
C PHE A 510 -11.69 17.22 -8.28
N VAL A 511 -11.33 16.64 -7.14
CA VAL A 511 -10.07 16.94 -6.46
C VAL A 511 -9.44 15.67 -5.90
N LEU A 512 -8.14 15.51 -6.16
CA LEU A 512 -7.32 14.46 -5.57
C LEU A 512 -6.41 15.08 -4.51
N ILE A 513 -6.65 14.75 -3.24
CA ILE A 513 -5.86 15.24 -2.10
C ILE A 513 -4.93 14.11 -1.64
N GLN A 514 -3.64 14.25 -1.91
CA GLN A 514 -2.63 13.32 -1.44
C GLN A 514 -2.01 13.81 -0.14
N GLY A 515 -2.08 12.99 0.91
CA GLY A 515 -1.42 13.26 2.19
C GLY A 515 -0.64 12.04 2.70
N PRO A 516 0.66 12.16 3.02
CA PRO A 516 1.40 11.15 3.76
C PRO A 516 0.75 10.78 5.12
N PRO A 517 1.20 9.71 5.80
CA PRO A 517 0.74 9.41 7.16
C PRO A 517 0.96 10.60 8.10
N GLY A 518 -0.05 10.95 8.91
CA GLY A 518 0.03 12.04 9.89
C GLY A 518 -0.24 13.46 9.37
N THR A 519 -0.47 13.68 8.07
CA THR A 519 -0.63 15.05 7.51
C THR A 519 -2.04 15.64 7.61
N GLY A 520 -2.90 15.13 8.50
CA GLY A 520 -4.22 15.71 8.74
C GLY A 520 -5.27 15.48 7.64
N LYS A 521 -5.19 14.38 6.86
CA LYS A 521 -6.21 14.06 5.84
C LYS A 521 -7.64 14.01 6.40
N THR A 522 -7.82 13.37 7.57
CA THR A 522 -9.11 13.30 8.25
C THR A 522 -9.58 14.69 8.69
N TYR A 523 -8.67 15.50 9.25
CA TYR A 523 -8.94 16.88 9.65
C TYR A 523 -9.44 17.71 8.46
N ILE A 524 -8.76 17.69 7.31
CA ILE A 524 -9.17 18.44 6.12
C ILE A 524 -10.49 17.95 5.56
N GLY A 525 -10.71 16.63 5.49
CA GLY A 525 -11.99 16.05 5.07
C GLY A 525 -13.15 16.53 5.95
N LEU A 526 -12.94 16.61 7.26
CA LEU A 526 -13.93 17.13 8.22
C LEU A 526 -14.20 18.62 8.00
N GLN A 527 -13.17 19.45 7.80
CA GLN A 527 -13.36 20.89 7.54
C GLN A 527 -14.14 21.14 6.25
N ILE A 528 -13.84 20.39 5.17
CA ILE A 528 -14.58 20.48 3.92
C ILE A 528 -16.05 20.13 4.13
N ALA A 529 -16.32 18.99 4.79
CA ALA A 529 -17.70 18.55 5.06
C ALA A 529 -18.47 19.55 5.92
N LYS A 530 -17.84 20.11 6.96
CA LYS A 530 -18.43 21.15 7.83
C LYS A 530 -18.79 22.40 7.05
N THR A 531 -17.88 22.93 6.24
CA THR A 531 -18.15 24.13 5.43
C THR A 531 -19.28 23.90 4.45
N LEU A 532 -19.31 22.75 3.78
CA LEU A 532 -20.39 22.40 2.88
C LEU A 532 -21.71 22.29 3.64
N LEU A 533 -21.78 21.57 4.76
CA LEU A 533 -23.02 21.42 5.53
C LEU A 533 -23.54 22.74 6.11
N HIS A 534 -22.64 23.61 6.60
CA HIS A 534 -22.97 24.95 7.07
C HIS A 534 -23.57 25.81 5.94
N ASN A 535 -23.09 25.62 4.72
CA ASN A 535 -23.54 26.33 3.52
C ASN A 535 -24.52 25.52 2.66
N LYS A 536 -25.24 24.54 3.24
CA LYS A 536 -26.11 23.61 2.50
C LYS A 536 -27.11 24.29 1.58
N ASP A 537 -27.66 25.42 1.98
CA ASP A 537 -28.68 26.12 1.21
C ASP A 537 -28.10 26.85 -0.01
N LYS A 538 -26.77 26.92 -0.14
CA LYS A 538 -26.06 27.53 -1.28
C LYS A 538 -25.77 26.55 -2.42
N TRP A 539 -25.71 25.26 -2.13
CA TRP A 539 -25.44 24.23 -3.15
C TRP A 539 -26.63 23.27 -3.35
N LYS A 540 -27.75 23.50 -2.65
CA LYS A 540 -29.03 22.84 -2.93
C LYS A 540 -29.57 23.22 -4.31
N ILE A 541 -29.25 22.39 -5.31
CA ILE A 541 -29.89 22.41 -6.62
C ILE A 541 -31.38 22.01 -6.49
N THR A 542 -32.30 22.97 -6.53
CA THR A 542 -33.71 22.71 -6.88
C THR A 542 -33.78 22.42 -8.37
N ARG A 543 -33.97 21.15 -8.75
CA ARG A 543 -34.32 20.83 -10.14
C ARG A 543 -35.81 21.14 -10.32
N ASP A 544 -36.14 22.19 -11.07
CA ASP A 544 -37.51 22.52 -11.50
C ASP A 544 -38.04 21.52 -12.56
N TYR A 545 -37.93 20.21 -12.30
CA TYR A 545 -38.48 19.18 -13.18
C TYR A 545 -39.38 18.22 -12.40
N ASP A 546 -40.65 18.26 -12.79
CA ASP A 546 -41.77 17.34 -12.53
C ASP A 546 -42.55 17.49 -11.20
N PRO A 547 -43.73 18.13 -11.21
CA PRO A 547 -44.58 18.35 -10.03
C PRO A 547 -45.24 17.06 -9.48
N VAL A 548 -45.09 15.91 -10.14
CA VAL A 548 -45.66 14.63 -9.68
C VAL A 548 -44.75 13.92 -8.69
N TRP A 549 -43.43 14.09 -8.78
CA TRP A 549 -42.45 13.42 -7.90
C TRP A 549 -42.05 14.25 -6.67
N GLU A 550 -42.40 15.53 -6.63
CA GLU A 550 -42.12 16.48 -5.54
C GLU A 550 -42.74 16.11 -4.19
N ARG A 551 -43.83 15.33 -4.19
CA ARG A 551 -44.57 14.98 -2.95
C ARG A 551 -44.06 13.74 -2.21
N LEU A 552 -43.21 12.91 -2.83
CA LEU A 552 -42.80 11.63 -2.23
C LEU A 552 -41.38 11.62 -1.65
N PHE A 553 -40.52 12.55 -2.05
CA PHE A 553 -39.21 12.76 -1.43
C PHE A 553 -38.85 14.24 -1.52
N GLU A 554 -38.92 14.98 -0.40
CA GLU A 554 -38.02 16.13 -0.22
C GLU A 554 -36.60 15.58 -0.44
N LYS A 555 -36.01 15.80 -1.63
CA LYS A 555 -34.63 15.39 -1.92
C LYS A 555 -33.69 16.18 -1.01
N LYS A 556 -33.49 15.69 0.22
CA LYS A 556 -32.38 16.08 1.07
C LYS A 556 -31.12 15.70 0.31
N GLN A 557 -30.48 16.71 -0.29
CA GLN A 557 -29.14 16.52 -0.82
C GLN A 557 -28.22 16.16 0.35
N CYS A 558 -27.47 15.06 0.19
CA CYS A 558 -26.62 14.51 1.23
C CYS A 558 -25.17 14.44 0.74
N ILE A 559 -24.25 14.46 1.69
CA ILE A 559 -22.84 14.17 1.43
C ILE A 559 -22.66 12.66 1.62
N LEU A 560 -22.24 11.96 0.57
CA LEU A 560 -21.86 10.56 0.64
C LEU A 560 -20.37 10.45 0.98
N ILE A 561 -20.06 9.83 2.11
CA ILE A 561 -18.68 9.56 2.54
C ILE A 561 -18.42 8.07 2.37
N VAL A 562 -17.40 7.73 1.59
CA VAL A 562 -16.99 6.34 1.33
C VAL A 562 -15.58 6.13 1.88
N CYS A 563 -15.39 5.13 2.72
CA CYS A 563 -14.09 4.75 3.27
C CYS A 563 -13.80 3.28 2.97
N TYR A 564 -12.52 2.94 2.74
CA TYR A 564 -12.12 1.55 2.50
C TYR A 564 -12.27 0.67 3.75
N THR A 565 -12.11 1.23 4.95
CA THR A 565 -12.23 0.48 6.22
C THR A 565 -13.27 1.11 7.13
N ASN A 566 -13.95 0.26 7.91
CA ASN A 566 -14.86 0.71 8.96
C ASN A 566 -14.14 1.58 10.00
N HIS A 567 -12.88 1.27 10.32
CA HIS A 567 -12.10 2.10 11.25
C HIS A 567 -11.94 3.55 10.76
N ALA A 568 -11.67 3.75 9.47
CA ALA A 568 -11.56 5.11 8.93
C ALA A 568 -12.89 5.86 8.97
N LEU A 569 -14.00 5.15 8.71
CA LEU A 569 -15.35 5.70 8.83
C LEU A 569 -15.69 6.05 10.28
N ASP A 570 -15.42 5.16 11.23
CA ASP A 570 -15.67 5.37 12.66
C ASP A 570 -14.89 6.57 13.19
N GLN A 571 -13.64 6.73 12.78
CA GLN A 571 -12.83 7.89 13.15
C GLN A 571 -13.46 9.18 12.65
N LEU A 572 -13.83 9.23 11.36
CA LEU A 572 -14.47 10.40 10.77
C LEU A 572 -15.81 10.70 11.44
N LEU A 573 -16.62 9.68 11.73
CA LEU A 573 -17.91 9.83 12.40
C LEU A 573 -17.77 10.30 13.84
N LYS A 574 -16.82 9.79 14.63
CA LYS A 574 -16.57 10.26 16.01
C LYS A 574 -16.19 11.73 16.02
N GLU A 575 -15.21 12.11 15.20
CA GLU A 575 -14.77 13.51 15.08
C GLU A 575 -15.90 14.42 14.56
N SER A 576 -16.78 13.88 13.70
CA SER A 576 -17.98 14.59 13.21
C SER A 576 -19.04 14.74 14.32
N LEU A 577 -19.43 13.67 15.00
CA LEU A 577 -20.44 13.65 16.06
C LEU A 577 -20.06 14.54 17.24
N ASP A 578 -18.80 14.50 17.66
CA ASP A 578 -18.30 15.38 18.73
C ASP A 578 -18.39 16.86 18.33
N SER A 579 -18.33 17.15 17.02
CA SER A 579 -18.50 18.51 16.51
C SER A 579 -19.96 18.91 16.25
N PHE A 580 -20.81 17.98 15.80
CA PHE A 580 -22.21 18.26 15.44
C PHE A 580 -23.18 18.17 16.64
N GLN A 581 -22.88 17.37 17.67
CA GLN A 581 -23.66 17.35 18.93
C GLN A 581 -23.43 18.61 19.79
N ARG A 582 -22.37 19.38 19.52
CA ARG A 582 -22.11 20.66 20.18
C ARG A 582 -22.79 21.85 19.48
N GLU A 583 -23.40 21.65 18.31
CA GLU A 583 -24.05 22.70 17.51
C GLU A 583 -25.59 22.71 17.58
N ASN A 584 -26.23 21.67 18.14
CA ASN A 584 -27.67 21.64 18.47
C ASN A 584 -27.85 21.61 19.99
#